data_AF-A0A6A1TR02-F1
#
_entry.id   AF-A0A6A1TR02-F1
#
_cell.length_a   1.000
_cell.length_b   1.000
_cell.length_c   1.000
_cell.angle_alpha   90.00
_cell.angle_beta   90.00
_cell.angle_gamma   90.00
#
_symmetry.space_group_name_H-M   'P 1'
#
loop_
_entity.id
_entity.type
_entity.pdbx_description
1 polymer ?
#
loop_
_entity_poly.entity_id
_entity_poly.type
_entity_poly.pdbx_seq_one_letter_code
_entity_poly.pdbx_strand_id
1 'polypeptide(L)'
;MSLNRIAARIAAVQALKGKTLVGDNVLDSQIGALDIAADGTLRTDEDRPFISVYTDAAKSQDNPLRGFVANGSTEFLFEMGVTAAHVETDSETGESVIYPGIPATDASFEFLLDIVARQIGDALTDPANEWAEIFRRFHYGNEVVERARTSNEGGGAKLAAQQLKLTVTLFPDPVRGSTLGDNTPLAFFFAKAETVPELTEWVALMQAQLAGAEYDWQTLLRRYGITRSEGDSLRITPAEGAEADVTVTEIDVAPSEVAG
;
A
#
# COMPACT_ATOMS: atom_id res chain seq x y z
N MET A 1 6.70 10.03 -0.47
CA MET A 1 5.47 9.34 -0.92
C MET A 1 5.92 8.30 -1.94
N SER A 2 5.51 7.04 -1.78
CA SER A 2 6.07 5.89 -2.50
C SER A 2 5.03 5.13 -3.33
N LEU A 3 5.45 4.60 -4.49
CA LEU A 3 4.66 3.73 -5.36
C LEU A 3 4.39 2.38 -4.71
N ASN A 4 5.41 1.75 -4.10
CA ASN A 4 5.24 0.49 -3.38
C ASN A 4 4.22 0.64 -2.25
N ARG A 5 4.25 1.76 -1.53
CA ARG A 5 3.30 2.04 -0.45
C ARG A 5 1.86 2.18 -0.94
N ILE A 6 1.66 2.89 -2.06
CA ILE A 6 0.34 3.03 -2.70
C ILE A 6 -0.18 1.65 -3.13
N ALA A 7 0.63 0.89 -3.88
CA ALA A 7 0.27 -0.43 -4.38
C ALA A 7 -0.04 -1.43 -3.25
N ALA A 8 0.80 -1.46 -2.22
CA ALA A 8 0.61 -2.34 -1.06
C ALA A 8 -0.71 -2.03 -0.34
N ARG A 9 -1.04 -0.76 -0.14
CA ARG A 9 -2.30 -0.37 0.51
C ARG A 9 -3.51 -0.78 -0.33
N ILE A 10 -3.48 -0.52 -1.64
CA ILE A 10 -4.56 -0.94 -2.56
C ILE A 10 -4.69 -2.47 -2.53
N ALA A 11 -3.58 -3.20 -2.56
CA ALA A 11 -3.59 -4.66 -2.48
C ALA A 11 -4.19 -5.15 -1.16
N ALA A 12 -3.90 -4.51 -0.03
CA ALA A 12 -4.52 -4.82 1.26
C ALA A 12 -6.04 -4.58 1.23
N VAL A 13 -6.50 -3.45 0.68
CA VAL A 13 -7.94 -3.16 0.51
C VAL A 13 -8.63 -4.25 -0.32
N GLN A 14 -8.08 -4.56 -1.49
CA GLN A 14 -8.64 -5.55 -2.40
C GLN A 14 -8.57 -6.98 -1.82
N ALA A 15 -7.59 -7.27 -0.97
CA ALA A 15 -7.50 -8.55 -0.26
C ALA A 15 -8.59 -8.72 0.79
N LEU A 16 -9.15 -7.64 1.34
CA LEU A 16 -10.15 -7.67 2.41
C LEU A 16 -11.60 -7.63 1.89
N LYS A 17 -11.84 -7.04 0.71
CA LYS A 17 -13.18 -6.96 0.10
C LYS A 17 -13.80 -8.36 -0.04
N GLY A 18 -14.98 -8.53 0.57
CA GLY A 18 -15.73 -9.78 0.55
C GLY A 18 -15.11 -10.92 1.36
N LYS A 19 -14.06 -10.66 2.15
CA LYS A 19 -13.35 -11.66 2.97
C LYS A 19 -13.59 -11.54 4.47
N THR A 20 -14.38 -10.55 4.88
CA THR A 20 -14.69 -10.28 6.28
C THR A 20 -16.19 -10.05 6.46
N LEU A 21 -16.64 -9.97 7.71
CA LEU A 21 -18.05 -9.67 8.03
C LEU A 21 -18.51 -8.27 7.59
N VAL A 22 -17.59 -7.36 7.23
CA VAL A 22 -17.96 -6.05 6.66
C VAL A 22 -18.24 -6.11 5.14
N GLY A 23 -18.10 -7.30 4.53
CA GLY A 23 -18.32 -7.51 3.11
C GLY A 23 -17.36 -6.69 2.25
N ASP A 24 -17.90 -5.97 1.27
CA ASP A 24 -17.12 -5.12 0.35
C ASP A 24 -16.90 -3.71 0.89
N ASN A 25 -17.37 -3.38 2.10
CA ASN A 25 -17.23 -2.05 2.69
C ASN A 25 -15.83 -1.82 3.28
N VAL A 26 -14.83 -1.90 2.39
CA VAL A 26 -13.43 -1.70 2.68
C VAL A 26 -12.96 -0.46 1.92
N LEU A 27 -12.57 0.56 2.69
CA LEU A 27 -12.29 1.90 2.22
C LEU A 27 -10.78 2.10 2.05
N ASP A 28 -10.36 2.75 0.96
CA ASP A 28 -8.96 3.10 0.72
C ASP A 28 -8.71 4.56 1.13
N SER A 29 -7.97 4.76 2.23
CA SER A 29 -7.51 6.08 2.67
C SER A 29 -8.63 7.12 2.83
N GLN A 30 -9.82 6.67 3.21
CA GLN A 30 -10.97 7.56 3.36
C GLN A 30 -10.78 8.42 4.62
N ILE A 31 -10.63 9.72 4.39
CA ILE A 31 -10.60 10.72 5.45
C ILE A 31 -11.99 10.80 6.08
N GLY A 32 -12.06 10.79 7.40
CA GLY A 32 -13.31 10.92 8.14
C GLY A 32 -14.16 9.65 8.20
N ALA A 33 -13.63 8.48 7.80
CA ALA A 33 -14.31 7.20 8.04
C ALA A 33 -14.59 7.01 9.54
N LEU A 34 -13.64 7.42 10.38
CA LEU A 34 -13.83 7.74 11.79
C LEU A 34 -13.42 9.20 11.99
N ASP A 35 -14.35 10.06 12.38
CA ASP A 35 -14.07 11.47 12.69
C ASP A 35 -14.34 11.75 14.17
N ILE A 36 -13.51 12.61 14.76
CA ILE A 36 -13.72 13.14 16.11
C ILE A 36 -14.28 14.54 15.95
N ALA A 37 -15.58 14.67 16.18
CA ALA A 37 -16.25 15.96 16.11
C ALA A 37 -15.68 16.95 17.15
N ALA A 38 -15.94 18.24 16.96
CA ALA A 38 -15.45 19.31 17.84
C ALA A 38 -15.91 19.18 19.30
N ASP A 39 -16.99 18.44 19.55
CA ASP A 39 -17.49 18.09 20.88
C ASP A 39 -16.77 16.87 21.50
N GLY A 40 -15.74 16.39 20.82
CA GLY A 40 -14.97 15.22 21.19
C GLY A 40 -15.65 13.91 20.85
N THR A 41 -16.84 13.86 20.23
CA THR A 41 -17.56 12.60 19.93
C THR A 41 -17.08 11.91 18.65
N LEU A 42 -17.05 10.57 18.66
CA LEU A 42 -16.63 9.77 17.50
C LEU A 42 -17.83 9.58 16.58
N ARG A 43 -17.64 9.84 15.28
CA ARG A 43 -18.68 9.75 14.25
C ARG A 43 -18.15 9.02 13.03
N THR A 44 -19.08 8.48 12.25
CA THR A 44 -18.83 7.89 10.94
C THR A 44 -20.03 8.20 10.06
N ASP A 45 -19.77 8.52 8.79
CA ASP A 45 -20.80 8.72 7.76
C ASP A 45 -21.06 7.43 6.98
N GLU A 46 -20.45 6.30 7.38
CA GLU A 46 -20.65 5.01 6.75
C GLU A 46 -22.03 4.43 7.10
N ASP A 47 -22.73 3.91 6.10
CA ASP A 47 -24.08 3.33 6.27
C ASP A 47 -24.05 1.86 6.73
N ARG A 48 -22.87 1.23 6.78
CA ARG A 48 -22.66 -0.17 7.17
C ARG A 48 -21.36 -0.31 7.97
N PRO A 49 -21.14 -1.46 8.67
CA PRO A 49 -19.84 -1.74 9.27
C PRO A 49 -18.76 -1.69 8.19
N PHE A 50 -17.56 -1.26 8.55
CA PHE A 50 -16.51 -0.98 7.56
C PHE A 50 -15.11 -1.31 8.06
N ILE A 51 -14.17 -1.39 7.11
CA ILE A 51 -12.73 -1.34 7.38
C ILE A 51 -12.14 -0.19 6.55
N SER A 52 -11.54 0.81 7.17
CA SER A 52 -10.72 1.80 6.51
C SER A 52 -9.25 1.37 6.56
N VAL A 53 -8.60 1.32 5.40
CA VAL A 53 -7.19 0.95 5.28
C VAL A 53 -6.40 2.17 4.82
N TYR A 54 -5.40 2.55 5.61
CA TYR A 54 -4.50 3.64 5.24
C TYR A 54 -3.07 3.40 5.70
N THR A 55 -2.15 4.16 5.12
CA THR A 55 -0.75 4.15 5.53
C THR A 55 -0.47 5.42 6.31
N ASP A 56 0.01 5.30 7.54
CA ASP A 56 0.30 6.45 8.40
C ASP A 56 1.81 6.74 8.42
N ALA A 57 2.47 6.54 9.57
CA ALA A 57 3.88 6.81 9.72
C ALA A 57 4.73 5.91 8.80
N ALA A 58 5.68 6.53 8.10
CA ALA A 58 6.70 5.83 7.36
C ALA A 58 8.05 6.51 7.61
N LYS A 59 9.07 5.69 7.91
CA LYS A 59 10.41 6.15 8.23
C LYS A 59 11.46 5.26 7.59
N SER A 60 12.26 5.87 6.73
CA SER A 60 13.51 5.31 6.23
C SER A 60 14.69 5.81 7.08
N GLN A 61 15.59 4.91 7.43
CA GLN A 61 16.90 5.24 8.02
C GLN A 61 17.99 4.69 7.09
N ASP A 62 19.22 5.19 7.22
CA ASP A 62 20.36 4.74 6.41
C ASP A 62 20.19 4.91 4.89
N ASN A 63 19.51 5.99 4.49
CA ASN A 63 19.32 6.33 3.09
C ASN A 63 20.66 6.53 2.38
N PRO A 64 20.88 5.91 1.21
CA PRO A 64 22.15 6.06 0.50
C PRO A 64 22.24 7.49 -0.08
N LEU A 65 23.25 8.23 0.38
CA LEU A 65 23.47 9.63 0.04
C LEU A 65 22.22 10.49 0.26
N ARG A 66 21.63 11.02 -0.81
CA ARG A 66 20.44 11.91 -0.77
C ARG A 66 19.25 11.28 -1.52
N GLY A 67 19.24 9.95 -1.63
CA GLY A 67 18.18 9.20 -2.31
C GLY A 67 16.86 9.21 -1.53
N PHE A 68 15.74 9.30 -2.25
CA PHE A 68 14.37 9.27 -1.70
C PHE A 68 13.64 7.94 -1.93
N VAL A 69 14.32 6.94 -2.50
CA VAL A 69 13.69 5.68 -2.91
C VAL A 69 13.56 4.66 -1.78
N ALA A 70 14.31 4.80 -0.69
CA ALA A 70 14.16 3.91 0.46
C ALA A 70 12.85 4.22 1.20
N ASN A 71 12.06 3.18 1.48
CA ASN A 71 10.81 3.31 2.25
C ASN A 71 11.03 3.08 3.74
N GLY A 72 11.66 1.95 4.10
CA GLY A 72 11.89 1.57 5.49
C GLY A 72 10.62 1.13 6.21
N SER A 73 10.61 1.34 7.53
CA SER A 73 9.50 0.94 8.40
C SER A 73 8.26 1.78 8.10
N THR A 74 7.14 1.11 7.81
CA THR A 74 5.87 1.72 7.39
C THR A 74 4.72 1.08 8.15
N GLU A 75 3.81 1.92 8.62
CA GLU A 75 2.60 1.49 9.33
C GLU A 75 1.40 1.44 8.37
N PHE A 76 0.73 0.29 8.34
CA PHE A 76 -0.58 0.08 7.76
C PHE A 76 -1.61 0.03 8.90
N LEU A 77 -2.60 0.91 8.84
CA LEU A 77 -3.67 0.99 9.82
C LEU A 77 -4.94 0.43 9.18
N PHE A 78 -5.59 -0.46 9.91
CA PHE A 78 -6.89 -1.02 9.61
C PHE A 78 -7.82 -0.58 10.72
N GLU A 79 -8.60 0.46 10.45
CA GLU A 79 -9.63 0.94 11.35
C GLU A 79 -10.95 0.30 11.01
N MET A 80 -11.65 -0.20 12.02
CA MET A 80 -12.95 -0.82 11.86
C MET A 80 -13.95 -0.15 12.76
N GLY A 81 -15.15 0.07 12.25
CA GLY A 81 -16.21 0.76 12.96
C GLY A 81 -17.56 0.08 12.77
N VAL A 82 -18.36 0.09 13.83
CA VAL A 82 -19.76 -0.34 13.82
C VAL A 82 -20.60 0.56 14.72
N THR A 83 -21.79 0.92 14.26
CA THR A 83 -22.73 1.75 15.01
C THR A 83 -24.11 1.09 15.14
N ALA A 84 -24.94 1.63 16.03
CA ALA A 84 -26.35 1.25 16.10
C ALA A 84 -27.14 1.54 14.82
N ALA A 85 -26.65 2.39 13.91
CA ALA A 85 -27.29 2.62 12.60
C ALA A 85 -27.01 1.49 11.60
N HIS A 86 -26.05 0.62 11.90
CA HIS A 86 -25.62 -0.48 11.01
C HIS A 86 -26.37 -1.79 11.26
N VAL A 87 -27.34 -1.80 12.17
CA VAL A 87 -28.07 -3.01 12.56
C VAL A 87 -29.11 -3.36 11.50
N GLU A 88 -29.28 -4.65 11.26
CA GLU A 88 -30.30 -5.19 10.37
C GLU A 88 -31.51 -5.67 11.19
N THR A 89 -32.67 -5.77 10.54
CA THR A 89 -33.84 -6.41 11.16
C THR A 89 -33.88 -7.87 10.74
N ASP A 90 -33.87 -8.76 11.72
CA ASP A 90 -34.03 -10.19 11.49
C ASP A 90 -35.42 -10.49 10.90
N SER A 91 -35.46 -11.17 9.75
CA SER A 91 -36.71 -11.44 9.03
C SER A 91 -37.61 -12.48 9.72
N GLU A 92 -37.06 -13.33 10.58
CA GLU A 92 -37.79 -14.37 11.29
C GLU A 92 -38.31 -13.88 12.65
N THR A 93 -37.51 -13.10 13.38
CA THR A 93 -37.83 -12.66 14.75
C THR A 93 -38.28 -11.20 14.85
N GLY A 94 -37.94 -10.37 13.86
CA GLY A 94 -38.18 -8.92 13.88
C GLY A 94 -37.23 -8.15 14.80
N GLU A 95 -36.22 -8.80 15.36
CA GLU A 95 -35.25 -8.17 16.27
C GLU A 95 -34.15 -7.41 15.50
N SER A 96 -33.62 -6.35 16.11
CA SER A 96 -32.43 -5.67 15.60
C SER A 96 -31.18 -6.49 15.90
N VAL A 97 -30.51 -6.95 14.85
CA VAL A 97 -29.33 -7.82 14.90
C VAL A 97 -28.15 -7.16 14.20
N ILE A 98 -26.93 -7.47 14.64
CA ILE A 98 -25.71 -7.06 13.94
C ILE A 98 -25.16 -8.15 13.01
N TYR A 99 -25.65 -9.37 13.21
CA TYR A 99 -25.39 -10.55 12.40
C TYR A 99 -26.52 -11.54 12.70
N PRO A 100 -26.94 -12.43 11.77
CA PRO A 100 -28.01 -13.39 12.03
C PRO A 100 -27.84 -14.14 13.36
N GLY A 101 -28.85 -14.01 14.25
CA GLY A 101 -28.84 -14.60 15.59
C GLY A 101 -27.99 -13.88 16.65
N ILE A 102 -27.39 -12.72 16.34
CA ILE A 102 -26.60 -11.90 17.27
C ILE A 102 -27.31 -10.56 17.51
N PRO A 103 -27.87 -10.33 18.71
CA PRO A 103 -28.62 -9.11 19.00
C PRO A 103 -27.70 -7.88 18.98
N ALA A 104 -28.24 -6.73 18.60
CA ALA A 104 -27.50 -5.47 18.55
C ALA A 104 -27.29 -4.87 19.95
N THR A 105 -26.25 -5.35 20.64
CA THR A 105 -25.83 -4.85 21.95
C THR A 105 -24.38 -4.33 21.89
N ASP A 106 -24.00 -3.51 22.87
CA ASP A 106 -22.63 -2.98 22.96
C ASP A 106 -21.59 -4.11 23.03
N ALA A 107 -21.91 -5.21 23.72
CA ALA A 107 -21.03 -6.38 23.80
C ALA A 107 -20.93 -7.11 22.44
N SER A 108 -22.03 -7.17 21.69
CA SER A 108 -22.06 -7.77 20.35
C SER A 108 -21.28 -6.96 19.32
N PHE A 109 -21.27 -5.63 19.46
CA PHE A 109 -20.46 -4.75 18.61
C PHE A 109 -18.97 -5.00 18.80
N GLU A 110 -18.49 -5.06 20.04
CA GLU A 110 -17.09 -5.41 20.32
C GLU A 110 -16.74 -6.82 19.83
N PHE A 111 -17.63 -7.79 20.05
CA PHE A 111 -17.45 -9.14 19.52
C PHE A 111 -17.31 -9.14 17.99
N LEU A 112 -18.15 -8.40 17.27
CA LEU A 112 -18.04 -8.25 15.83
C LEU A 112 -16.66 -7.71 15.43
N LEU A 113 -16.20 -6.65 16.08
CA LEU A 113 -14.90 -6.03 15.77
C LEU A 113 -13.74 -7.00 16.05
N ASP A 114 -13.78 -7.76 17.15
CA ASP A 114 -12.77 -8.78 17.44
C ASP A 114 -12.72 -9.87 16.35
N ILE A 115 -13.89 -10.30 15.84
CA ILE A 115 -13.98 -11.25 14.73
C ILE A 115 -13.44 -10.65 13.44
N VAL A 116 -13.81 -9.41 13.11
CA VAL A 116 -13.29 -8.70 11.93
C VAL A 116 -11.77 -8.55 12.01
N ALA A 117 -11.22 -8.18 13.16
CA ALA A 117 -9.77 -8.10 13.37
C ALA A 117 -9.06 -9.44 13.18
N ARG A 118 -9.68 -10.55 13.59
CA ARG A 118 -9.16 -11.90 13.31
C ARG A 118 -9.21 -12.21 11.81
N GLN A 119 -10.31 -11.87 11.13
CA GLN A 119 -10.51 -12.09 9.70
C GLN A 119 -9.56 -11.27 8.83
N ILE A 120 -9.20 -10.04 9.24
CA ILE A 120 -8.15 -9.26 8.55
C ILE A 120 -6.84 -10.06 8.51
N GLY A 121 -6.43 -10.64 9.64
CA GLY A 121 -5.25 -11.49 9.72
C GLY A 121 -5.34 -12.72 8.81
N ASP A 122 -6.49 -13.39 8.78
CA ASP A 122 -6.71 -14.55 7.89
C ASP A 122 -6.65 -14.16 6.41
N ALA A 123 -7.39 -13.12 6.02
CA ALA A 123 -7.45 -12.66 4.64
C ALA A 123 -6.09 -12.19 4.11
N LEU A 124 -5.32 -11.46 4.91
CA LEU A 124 -3.98 -10.98 4.52
C LEU A 124 -2.91 -12.07 4.54
N THR A 125 -3.16 -13.22 5.15
CA THR A 125 -2.23 -14.36 5.17
C THR A 125 -2.69 -15.55 4.33
N ASP A 126 -3.88 -15.48 3.73
CA ASP A 126 -4.41 -16.53 2.87
C ASP A 126 -3.51 -16.72 1.63
N PRO A 127 -3.00 -17.95 1.39
CA PRO A 127 -2.23 -18.26 0.19
C PRO A 127 -3.10 -18.39 -1.07
N ALA A 128 -4.42 -18.57 -0.95
CA ALA A 128 -5.34 -18.62 -2.08
C ALA A 128 -5.85 -17.22 -2.49
N ASN A 129 -5.54 -16.19 -1.71
CA ASN A 129 -5.90 -14.81 -2.00
C ASN A 129 -4.73 -14.10 -2.74
N GLU A 130 -4.87 -13.95 -4.05
CA GLU A 130 -3.84 -13.33 -4.90
C GLU A 130 -3.51 -11.89 -4.48
N TRP A 131 -4.51 -11.11 -4.04
CA TRP A 131 -4.27 -9.74 -3.54
C TRP A 131 -3.49 -9.74 -2.24
N ALA A 132 -3.74 -10.71 -1.36
CA ALA A 132 -2.96 -10.88 -0.15
C ALA A 132 -1.52 -11.32 -0.45
N GLU A 133 -1.32 -12.17 -1.46
CA GLU A 133 0.03 -12.50 -1.93
C GLU A 133 0.77 -11.25 -2.46
N ILE A 134 0.10 -10.44 -3.27
CA ILE A 134 0.66 -9.17 -3.78
C ILE A 134 1.02 -8.22 -2.63
N PHE A 135 0.12 -8.05 -1.64
CA PHE A 135 0.40 -7.26 -0.45
C PHE A 135 1.68 -7.73 0.26
N ARG A 136 1.79 -9.04 0.55
CA ARG A 136 2.96 -9.63 1.21
C ARG A 136 4.24 -9.50 0.39
N ARG A 137 4.16 -9.41 -0.94
CA ARG A 137 5.31 -9.17 -1.82
C ARG A 137 5.91 -7.77 -1.66
N PHE A 138 5.25 -6.81 -1.02
CA PHE A 138 5.80 -5.46 -0.86
C PHE A 138 6.70 -5.27 0.37
N HIS A 139 6.75 -6.23 1.30
CA HIS A 139 7.51 -6.12 2.54
C HIS A 139 8.24 -7.40 2.94
N TYR A 140 9.25 -7.26 3.81
CA TYR A 140 10.06 -8.39 4.29
C TYR A 140 9.30 -9.29 5.29
N GLY A 141 8.35 -8.72 6.02
CA GLY A 141 7.58 -9.42 7.04
C GLY A 141 6.81 -8.47 7.94
N ASN A 142 6.06 -9.03 8.87
CA ASN A 142 5.30 -8.29 9.87
C ASN A 142 6.20 -8.05 11.09
N GLU A 143 6.61 -6.81 11.33
CA GLU A 143 7.51 -6.47 12.43
C GLU A 143 6.75 -6.34 13.74
N VAL A 144 5.63 -5.60 13.70
CA VAL A 144 4.80 -5.33 14.87
C VAL A 144 3.33 -5.39 14.45
N VAL A 145 2.51 -6.04 15.29
CA VAL A 145 1.05 -6.09 15.14
C VAL A 145 0.42 -5.61 16.43
N GLU A 146 -0.11 -4.40 16.42
CA GLU A 146 -0.77 -3.75 17.57
C GLU A 146 -2.28 -3.71 17.37
N ARG A 147 -3.02 -3.87 18.47
CA ARG A 147 -4.48 -3.77 18.50
C ARG A 147 -4.87 -2.77 19.57
N ALA A 148 -5.65 -1.77 19.20
CA ALA A 148 -6.14 -0.74 20.10
C ALA A 148 -7.65 -0.59 19.94
N ARG A 149 -8.33 -0.28 21.05
CA ARG A 149 -9.74 0.15 20.99
C ARG A 149 -9.76 1.66 20.82
N THR A 150 -10.65 2.13 19.95
CA THR A 150 -10.94 3.54 19.78
C THR A 150 -12.29 3.79 20.43
N SER A 151 -12.28 4.24 21.69
CA SER A 151 -13.50 4.49 22.46
C SER A 151 -13.65 5.96 22.80
N ASN A 152 -14.89 6.40 22.99
CA ASN A 152 -15.22 7.74 23.43
C ASN A 152 -16.04 7.72 24.73
N GLU A 153 -15.71 8.62 25.66
CA GLU A 153 -16.46 8.81 26.92
C GLU A 153 -17.54 9.91 26.80
N GLY A 154 -17.59 10.66 25.69
CA GLY A 154 -18.58 11.71 25.43
C GLY A 154 -19.81 11.16 24.71
N GLY A 155 -21.01 11.38 25.29
CA GLY A 155 -22.30 10.78 24.92
C GLY A 155 -22.90 11.07 23.54
N GLY A 156 -22.13 10.88 22.46
CA GLY A 156 -22.60 10.80 21.07
C GLY A 156 -23.17 9.42 20.72
N ALA A 157 -23.51 9.22 19.44
CA ALA A 157 -24.03 7.94 18.94
C ALA A 157 -23.10 6.78 19.31
N LYS A 158 -23.69 5.63 19.66
CA LYS A 158 -22.96 4.41 20.04
C LYS A 158 -22.17 3.89 18.85
N LEU A 159 -20.91 4.30 18.73
CA LEU A 159 -19.93 3.83 17.78
C LEU A 159 -18.88 3.03 18.56
N ALA A 160 -18.76 1.75 18.21
CA ALA A 160 -17.63 0.93 18.61
C ALA A 160 -16.61 0.97 17.48
N ALA A 161 -15.34 1.21 17.82
CA ALA A 161 -14.27 1.21 16.85
C ALA A 161 -13.01 0.53 17.43
N GLN A 162 -12.29 -0.15 16.54
CA GLN A 162 -11.00 -0.75 16.84
C GLN A 162 -10.00 -0.40 15.74
N GLN A 163 -8.72 -0.38 16.10
CA GLN A 163 -7.62 -0.19 15.19
C GLN A 163 -6.67 -1.38 15.30
N LEU A 164 -6.38 -2.00 14.16
CA LEU A 164 -5.26 -2.92 13.98
C LEU A 164 -4.15 -2.16 13.26
N LYS A 165 -2.97 -2.05 13.86
CA LYS A 165 -1.80 -1.44 13.25
C LYS A 165 -0.76 -2.51 12.93
N LEU A 166 -0.34 -2.56 11.68
CA LEU A 166 0.69 -3.45 11.18
C LEU A 166 1.90 -2.63 10.74
N THR A 167 3.02 -2.81 11.43
CA THR A 167 4.31 -2.22 11.01
C THR A 167 5.10 -3.23 10.20
N VAL A 168 5.59 -2.82 9.03
CA VAL A 168 6.42 -3.63 8.12
C VAL A 168 7.58 -2.82 7.59
N THR A 169 8.68 -3.47 7.18
CA THR A 169 9.68 -2.82 6.31
C THR A 169 9.32 -3.03 4.85
N LEU A 170 8.98 -1.95 4.15
CA LEU A 170 8.67 -1.95 2.71
C LEU A 170 9.94 -1.98 1.85
N PHE A 171 9.86 -2.66 0.70
CA PHE A 171 10.91 -2.61 -0.31
C PHE A 171 11.11 -1.19 -0.86
N PRO A 172 12.35 -0.81 -1.26
CA PRO A 172 12.61 0.46 -1.93
C PRO A 172 11.81 0.62 -3.22
N ASP A 173 11.43 1.85 -3.53
CA ASP A 173 10.79 2.19 -4.79
C ASP A 173 11.77 2.06 -5.97
N PRO A 174 11.28 1.63 -7.14
CA PRO A 174 12.04 1.80 -8.37
C PRO A 174 12.22 3.28 -8.69
N VAL A 175 13.38 3.61 -9.25
CA VAL A 175 13.69 4.97 -9.69
C VAL A 175 13.06 5.20 -11.06
N ARG A 176 12.55 6.40 -11.31
CA ARG A 176 12.08 6.82 -12.63
C ARG A 176 13.09 6.47 -13.73
N GLY A 177 12.62 5.74 -14.73
CA GLY A 177 13.38 5.26 -15.88
C GLY A 177 14.00 3.88 -15.69
N SER A 178 13.82 3.25 -14.53
CA SER A 178 14.25 1.86 -14.34
C SER A 178 13.26 0.92 -15.04
N THR A 179 13.78 -0.05 -15.79
CA THR A 179 12.98 -1.18 -16.27
C THR A 179 12.48 -1.99 -15.09
N LEU A 180 11.17 -2.21 -15.03
CA LEU A 180 10.56 -3.04 -14.02
C LEU A 180 10.68 -4.51 -14.44
N GLY A 181 11.29 -5.34 -13.61
CA GLY A 181 11.33 -6.78 -13.86
C GLY A 181 9.98 -7.45 -13.62
N ASP A 182 9.65 -8.48 -14.40
CA ASP A 182 8.37 -9.20 -14.34
C ASP A 182 8.07 -9.80 -12.97
N ASN A 183 9.11 -10.13 -12.21
CA ASN A 183 8.98 -10.74 -10.88
C ASN A 183 8.98 -9.72 -9.72
N THR A 184 8.88 -8.43 -10.02
CA THR A 184 8.85 -7.38 -8.98
C THR A 184 7.44 -7.21 -8.39
N PRO A 185 7.30 -6.76 -7.14
CA PRO A 185 5.99 -6.57 -6.51
C PRO A 185 5.06 -5.64 -7.29
N LEU A 186 5.60 -4.56 -7.87
CA LEU A 186 4.83 -3.65 -8.72
C LEU A 186 4.38 -4.29 -10.04
N ALA A 187 5.18 -5.19 -10.64
CA ALA A 187 4.77 -5.88 -11.87
C ALA A 187 3.56 -6.80 -11.60
N PHE A 188 3.61 -7.58 -10.52
CA PHE A 188 2.46 -8.38 -10.08
C PHE A 188 1.23 -7.52 -9.77
N PHE A 189 1.43 -6.39 -9.08
CA PHE A 189 0.36 -5.45 -8.79
C PHE A 189 -0.28 -4.90 -10.06
N PHE A 190 0.50 -4.39 -11.02
CA PHE A 190 -0.05 -3.83 -12.25
C PHE A 190 -0.81 -4.88 -13.06
N ALA A 191 -0.23 -6.07 -13.24
CA ALA A 191 -0.89 -7.16 -13.95
C ALA A 191 -2.23 -7.56 -13.31
N LYS A 192 -2.31 -7.58 -11.97
CA LYS A 192 -3.56 -7.88 -11.27
C LYS A 192 -4.54 -6.70 -11.30
N ALA A 193 -4.06 -5.48 -11.16
CA ALA A 193 -4.89 -4.28 -11.14
C ALA A 193 -5.56 -4.00 -12.50
N GLU A 194 -4.98 -4.47 -13.61
CA GLU A 194 -5.63 -4.43 -14.93
C GLU A 194 -6.96 -5.20 -14.97
N THR A 195 -7.17 -6.18 -14.07
CA THR A 195 -8.44 -6.91 -13.98
C THR A 195 -9.51 -6.18 -13.15
N VAL A 196 -9.19 -5.00 -12.63
CA VAL A 196 -10.06 -4.21 -11.74
C VAL A 196 -10.31 -2.84 -12.37
N PRO A 197 -11.47 -2.63 -13.02
CA PRO A 197 -11.76 -1.40 -13.77
C PRO A 197 -11.63 -0.11 -12.95
N GLU A 198 -11.94 -0.14 -11.65
CA GLU A 198 -11.81 1.07 -10.81
C GLU A 198 -10.36 1.54 -10.61
N LEU A 199 -9.35 0.69 -10.90
CA LEU A 199 -7.94 1.01 -10.72
C LEU A 199 -7.24 1.51 -11.99
N THR A 200 -7.89 1.46 -13.16
CA THR A 200 -7.24 1.71 -14.46
C THR A 200 -6.48 3.03 -14.52
N GLU A 201 -7.14 4.14 -14.17
CA GLU A 201 -6.51 5.48 -14.22
C GLU A 201 -5.39 5.62 -13.18
N TRP A 202 -5.52 4.98 -12.03
CA TRP A 202 -4.50 5.03 -10.97
C TRP A 202 -3.25 4.25 -11.39
N VAL A 203 -3.43 3.07 -11.98
CA VAL A 203 -2.34 2.26 -12.54
C VAL A 203 -1.61 3.02 -13.63
N ALA A 204 -2.33 3.66 -14.55
CA ALA A 204 -1.74 4.46 -15.62
C ALA A 204 -0.88 5.61 -15.04
N LEU A 205 -1.39 6.32 -14.02
CA LEU A 205 -0.64 7.38 -13.34
C LEU A 205 0.60 6.85 -12.61
N MET A 206 0.52 5.69 -11.97
CA MET A 206 1.66 5.05 -11.30
C MET A 206 2.74 4.62 -12.30
N GLN A 207 2.34 3.98 -13.41
CA GLN A 207 3.27 3.58 -14.48
C GLN A 207 3.97 4.78 -15.13
N ALA A 208 3.25 5.90 -15.30
CA ALA A 208 3.84 7.13 -15.84
C ALA A 208 4.98 7.68 -14.97
N GLN A 209 4.99 7.42 -13.65
CA GLN A 209 6.08 7.85 -12.76
C GLN A 209 7.36 7.04 -12.96
N LEU A 210 7.27 5.86 -13.59
CA LEU A 210 8.40 5.00 -13.90
C LEU A 210 8.98 5.28 -15.29
N ALA A 211 8.24 5.94 -16.19
CA ALA A 211 8.70 6.22 -17.53
C ALA A 211 9.71 7.38 -17.61
N GLY A 212 10.58 7.36 -18.62
CA GLY A 212 11.36 8.54 -19.04
C GLY A 212 12.76 8.69 -18.44
N ALA A 213 13.58 7.63 -18.43
CA ALA A 213 15.02 7.82 -18.57
C ALA A 213 15.42 7.56 -20.02
N GLU A 214 16.28 8.44 -20.52
CA GLU A 214 16.91 8.29 -21.83
C GLU A 214 18.21 7.48 -21.69
N TYR A 215 18.90 7.61 -20.55
CA TYR A 215 20.20 6.98 -20.29
C TYR A 215 20.31 6.43 -18.86
N ASP A 216 21.06 5.34 -18.68
CA ASP A 216 21.27 4.68 -17.39
C ASP A 216 21.87 5.58 -16.30
N TRP A 217 22.77 6.49 -16.69
CA TRP A 217 23.38 7.43 -15.74
C TRP A 217 22.34 8.33 -15.07
N GLN A 218 21.24 8.68 -15.76
CA GLN A 218 20.17 9.49 -15.19
C GLN A 218 19.48 8.75 -14.04
N THR A 219 19.26 7.45 -14.21
CA THR A 219 18.69 6.58 -13.19
C THR A 219 19.62 6.44 -11.99
N LEU A 220 20.93 6.33 -12.22
CA LEU A 220 21.93 6.31 -11.14
C LEU A 220 21.94 7.62 -10.33
N LEU A 221 21.96 8.77 -11.01
CA LEU A 221 21.94 10.07 -10.32
C LEU A 221 20.68 10.22 -9.46
N ARG A 222 19.51 9.87 -10.01
CA ARG A 222 18.22 9.92 -9.29
C ARG A 222 18.17 8.97 -8.10
N ARG A 223 18.74 7.76 -8.23
CA ARG A 223 18.77 6.74 -7.16
C ARG A 223 19.42 7.27 -5.88
N TYR A 224 20.50 8.01 -6.03
CA TYR A 224 21.33 8.48 -4.93
C TYR A 224 21.20 9.98 -4.64
N GLY A 225 20.37 10.70 -5.39
CA GLY A 225 20.24 12.15 -5.29
C GLY A 225 21.54 12.89 -5.63
N ILE A 226 22.32 12.36 -6.58
CA ILE A 226 23.57 12.97 -7.06
C ILE A 226 23.22 14.06 -8.08
N THR A 227 23.79 15.25 -7.92
CA THR A 227 23.64 16.35 -8.89
C THR A 227 24.41 16.04 -10.17
N ARG A 228 24.05 16.66 -11.30
CA ARG A 228 24.77 16.43 -12.56
C ARG A 228 26.27 16.76 -12.44
N SER A 229 26.61 17.90 -11.81
CA SER A 229 28.00 18.32 -11.59
C SER A 229 28.81 17.35 -10.71
N GLU A 230 28.20 16.74 -9.70
CA GLU A 230 28.87 15.68 -8.93
C GLU A 230 29.03 14.42 -9.78
N GLY A 231 28.03 14.07 -10.59
CA GLY A 231 28.11 12.98 -11.56
C GLY A 231 29.27 13.15 -12.55
N ASP A 232 29.45 14.37 -13.08
CA ASP A 232 30.55 14.73 -13.97
C ASP A 232 31.91 14.60 -13.25
N SER A 233 31.99 15.10 -12.02
CA SER A 233 33.20 15.03 -11.19
C SER A 233 33.59 13.59 -10.82
N LEU A 234 32.59 12.73 -10.60
CA LEU A 234 32.76 11.31 -10.28
C LEU A 234 32.88 10.41 -11.52
N ARG A 235 32.78 10.98 -12.73
CA ARG A 235 32.76 10.25 -14.01
C ARG A 235 31.65 9.20 -14.09
N ILE A 236 30.50 9.50 -13.51
CA ILE A 236 29.26 8.71 -13.63
C ILE A 236 28.53 9.09 -14.91
N THR A 237 28.53 10.38 -15.25
CA THR A 237 27.98 10.90 -16.49
C THR A 237 29.00 10.74 -17.63
N PRO A 238 28.53 10.50 -18.87
CA PRO A 238 29.41 10.49 -20.03
C PRO A 238 30.00 11.88 -20.29
N ALA A 239 31.10 11.93 -21.03
CA ALA A 239 31.60 13.19 -21.57
C ALA A 239 30.54 13.84 -22.47
N GLU A 240 30.53 15.17 -22.55
CA GLU A 240 29.60 15.91 -23.41
C GLU A 240 29.68 15.41 -24.86
N GLY A 241 28.53 15.06 -25.45
CA GLY A 241 28.43 14.49 -26.79
C GLY A 241 28.69 12.98 -26.90
N ALA A 242 29.11 12.31 -25.82
CA ALA A 242 29.24 10.85 -25.74
C ALA A 242 27.97 10.16 -25.19
N GLU A 243 26.86 10.90 -25.10
CA GLU A 243 25.55 10.39 -24.64
C GLU A 243 24.90 9.48 -25.69
N ALA A 244 25.34 9.49 -26.94
CA ALA A 244 24.79 8.64 -27.98
C ALA A 244 25.13 7.16 -27.74
N ASP A 245 24.10 6.31 -27.64
CA ASP A 245 24.23 4.86 -27.80
C ASP A 245 24.75 4.56 -29.20
N VAL A 246 26.07 4.49 -29.35
CA VAL A 246 26.65 3.86 -30.54
C VAL A 246 26.36 2.37 -30.40
N THR A 247 25.35 1.90 -31.14
CA THR A 247 25.15 0.46 -31.33
C THR A 247 26.40 -0.06 -32.05
N VAL A 248 27.28 -0.74 -31.33
CA VAL A 248 28.43 -1.41 -31.94
C VAL A 248 27.89 -2.62 -32.70
N THR A 249 27.65 -2.44 -33.99
CA THR A 249 27.10 -3.49 -34.87
C THR A 249 28.17 -4.47 -35.34
N GLU A 250 29.44 -4.07 -35.33
CA GLU A 250 30.57 -4.87 -35.80
C GLU A 250 31.87 -4.44 -35.11
N ILE A 251 32.69 -5.41 -34.69
CA ILE A 251 34.04 -5.18 -34.20
C ILE A 251 34.97 -5.84 -35.21
N ASP A 252 35.70 -5.03 -35.98
CA ASP A 252 36.72 -5.53 -36.90
C ASP A 252 37.99 -5.88 -36.10
N VAL A 253 38.27 -7.17 -35.96
CA VAL A 253 39.42 -7.69 -35.21
C VAL A 253 40.52 -8.10 -36.19
N ALA A 254 41.14 -7.12 -36.85
CA ALA A 254 42.38 -7.38 -37.58
C ALA A 254 43.55 -7.49 -36.57
N PRO A 255 44.29 -8.61 -36.51
CA PRO A 255 45.49 -8.70 -35.68
C PRO A 255 46.50 -7.65 -36.17
N SER A 256 47.11 -6.92 -35.23
CA SER A 256 48.17 -5.97 -35.58
C SER A 256 49.31 -6.71 -36.24
N GLU A 257 49.70 -6.32 -37.46
CA GLU A 257 50.94 -6.80 -38.07
C GLU A 257 52.11 -6.47 -37.14
N VAL A 258 52.72 -7.52 -36.59
CA VAL A 258 53.98 -7.39 -35.87
C VAL A 258 55.03 -7.07 -36.94
N ALA A 259 55.48 -5.81 -36.99
CA ALA A 259 56.61 -5.42 -37.82
C ALA A 259 57.82 -6.26 -37.41
N GLY A 260 58.29 -7.10 -38.34
CA GLY A 260 59.46 -7.97 -38.17
C GLY A 260 60.79 -7.23 -38.19
#